data_AF-A0A968J308-F1
#
_entry.id   AF-A0A968J308-F1
#
_cell.length_a   1.000
_cell.length_b   1.000
_cell.length_c   1.000
_cell.angle_alpha   90.00
_cell.angle_beta   90.00
_cell.angle_gamma   90.00
#
_symmetry.space_group_name_H-M   'P 1'
#
loop_
_entity.id
_entity.type
_entity.pdbx_description
1 polymer ?
#
loop_
_entity_poly.entity_id
_entity_poly.type
_entity_poly.pdbx_seq_one_letter_code
_entity_poly.pdbx_strand_id
1 'polypeptide(L)'
;MPRTAISSTGSIQWETLRQLQEQAGSDDHAGVWARWLFCAVPLPPALINLEDSQPDPLSPLLKSLYTHLDELPDQDFFLSDGAKQRFQTWQHSLVHRTQAEIHPALKAAYPKLESYGARLALLLHCVWAVVETKKPDPVISGETMQRAIELTNWFAGQMRLVLAHNSPLKQTEGELLKILNLLNRRGSVTAREIRNYCWTLRTKPLPEIRQMMVRLAHSGFATLTGEGERIRLSVESVAAVVEEPLRAEMLCQSTTQNFVATVEGEGGVSKNGNYSALDPPGFSTQGGGSPLHPYSNI
;
A
#
# COMPACT_ATOMS: atom_id res chain seq x y z
N MET A 1 -28.65 -3.51 -15.96
CA MET A 1 -27.30 -3.34 -16.54
C MET A 1 -26.31 -4.08 -15.66
N PRO A 2 -25.45 -4.96 -16.20
CA PRO A 2 -24.36 -5.53 -15.41
C PRO A 2 -23.44 -4.39 -14.97
N ARG A 3 -22.99 -4.41 -13.72
CA ARG A 3 -22.32 -3.29 -13.04
C ARG A 3 -21.03 -2.90 -13.77
N THR A 4 -21.09 -1.86 -14.61
CA THR A 4 -19.91 -1.30 -15.29
C THR A 4 -19.03 -0.57 -14.27
N ALA A 5 -17.82 -1.09 -14.03
CA ALA A 5 -16.75 -0.33 -13.40
C ALA A 5 -16.06 0.53 -14.46
N ILE A 6 -15.97 1.84 -14.24
CA ILE A 6 -15.26 2.77 -15.13
C ILE A 6 -13.90 3.05 -14.50
N SER A 7 -12.83 2.66 -15.19
CA SER A 7 -11.47 3.11 -14.87
C SER A 7 -11.09 4.18 -15.89
N SER A 8 -10.84 5.40 -15.42
CA SER A 8 -10.33 6.49 -16.26
C SER A 8 -8.84 6.61 -16.03
N THR A 9 -8.04 6.13 -16.99
CA THR A 9 -6.58 6.23 -16.96
C THR A 9 -6.11 7.39 -17.84
N GLY A 10 -5.24 8.25 -17.30
CA GLY A 10 -4.70 9.43 -18.00
C GLY A 10 -3.85 10.29 -17.08
N SER A 11 -2.99 11.16 -17.64
CA SER A 11 -2.24 12.14 -16.85
C SER A 11 -3.21 13.08 -16.11
N ILE A 12 -2.97 13.32 -14.82
CA ILE A 12 -3.84 14.20 -14.04
C ILE A 12 -3.72 15.63 -14.55
N GLN A 13 -4.75 16.09 -15.24
CA GLN A 13 -4.99 17.51 -15.46
C GLN A 13 -5.68 18.06 -14.21
N TRP A 14 -4.88 18.62 -13.30
CA TRP A 14 -5.35 19.19 -12.04
C TRP A 14 -6.51 20.17 -12.20
N GLU A 15 -6.53 20.91 -13.30
CA GLU A 15 -7.59 21.87 -13.61
C GLU A 15 -8.92 21.17 -13.94
N THR A 16 -8.90 20.10 -14.74
CA THR A 16 -10.08 19.27 -15.02
C THR A 16 -10.60 18.64 -13.73
N LEU A 17 -9.69 18.20 -12.86
CA LEU A 17 -10.05 17.61 -11.57
C LEU A 17 -10.69 18.64 -10.62
N ARG A 18 -10.21 19.89 -10.63
CA ARG A 18 -10.85 21.01 -9.91
C ARG A 18 -12.23 21.33 -10.48
N GLN A 19 -12.38 21.41 -11.80
CA GLN A 19 -13.67 21.68 -12.43
C GLN A 19 -14.70 20.60 -12.08
N LEU A 20 -14.31 19.33 -12.04
CA LEU A 20 -15.17 18.24 -11.57
C LEU A 20 -15.56 18.39 -10.10
N GLN A 21 -14.70 19.00 -9.27
CA GLN A 21 -15.00 19.28 -7.86
C GLN A 21 -16.01 20.42 -7.72
N GLU A 22 -15.79 21.49 -8.46
CA GLU A 22 -16.67 22.67 -8.48
C GLU A 22 -18.06 22.29 -9.02
N GLN A 23 -18.11 21.46 -10.07
CA GLN A 23 -19.36 20.93 -10.63
C GLN A 23 -20.10 19.99 -9.65
N ALA A 24 -19.37 19.22 -8.85
CA ALA A 24 -19.96 18.36 -7.81
C ALA A 24 -20.50 19.16 -6.61
N GLY A 25 -20.12 20.43 -6.47
CA GLY A 25 -20.50 21.31 -5.36
C GLY A 25 -19.69 21.08 -4.09
N SER A 26 -19.63 22.09 -3.21
CA SER A 26 -18.83 22.07 -1.98
C SER A 26 -19.20 20.97 -0.99
N ASP A 27 -20.45 20.50 -1.04
CA ASP A 27 -20.98 19.53 -0.08
C ASP A 27 -20.92 18.07 -0.56
N ASP A 28 -20.49 17.80 -1.81
CA ASP A 28 -20.49 16.46 -2.43
C ASP A 28 -21.68 15.60 -1.97
N HIS A 29 -22.91 16.15 -2.00
CA HIS A 29 -24.09 15.47 -1.44
C HIS A 29 -24.34 14.11 -2.10
N ALA A 30 -23.95 13.96 -3.36
CA ALA A 30 -24.03 12.71 -4.11
C ALA A 30 -22.92 11.71 -3.75
N GLY A 31 -21.89 12.14 -3.00
CA GLY A 31 -20.73 11.34 -2.58
C GLY A 31 -19.88 10.88 -3.76
N VAL A 32 -19.87 11.63 -4.86
CA VAL A 32 -19.18 11.26 -6.11
C VAL A 32 -17.69 11.10 -5.83
N TRP A 33 -17.10 12.04 -5.10
CA TRP A 33 -15.66 12.06 -4.79
C TRP A 33 -15.24 10.90 -3.90
N ALA A 34 -16.09 10.56 -2.93
CA ALA A 34 -15.89 9.43 -2.04
C ALA A 34 -15.80 8.06 -2.75
N ARG A 35 -16.21 7.94 -4.03
CA ARG A 35 -16.15 6.68 -4.81
C ARG A 35 -14.87 6.50 -5.63
N TRP A 36 -14.05 7.54 -5.73
CA TRP A 36 -12.82 7.48 -6.52
C TRP A 36 -11.63 7.07 -5.65
N LEU A 37 -10.84 6.13 -6.17
CA LEU A 37 -9.51 5.81 -5.63
C LEU A 37 -8.48 6.63 -6.39
N PHE A 38 -8.12 7.79 -5.86
CA PHE A 38 -7.20 8.72 -6.52
C PHE A 38 -5.75 8.21 -6.48
N CYS A 39 -5.02 8.38 -7.58
CA CYS A 39 -3.59 8.11 -7.67
C CYS A 39 -2.88 9.40 -8.11
N ALA A 40 -2.49 10.24 -7.14
CA ALA A 40 -1.87 11.54 -7.38
C ALA A 40 -0.33 11.47 -7.28
N VAL A 41 0.26 10.44 -7.90
CA VAL A 41 1.72 10.24 -7.91
C VAL A 41 2.35 11.10 -9.01
N PRO A 42 3.47 11.79 -8.73
CA PRO A 42 4.22 12.48 -9.77
C PRO A 42 4.71 11.47 -10.81
N LEU A 43 4.35 11.69 -12.06
CA LEU A 43 4.81 10.86 -13.17
C LEU A 43 6.26 11.23 -13.52
N PRO A 44 7.12 10.26 -13.87
CA PRO A 44 8.43 10.56 -14.40
C PRO A 44 8.31 11.36 -15.72
N PRO A 45 9.34 12.11 -16.10
CA PRO A 45 9.36 12.80 -17.39
C PRO A 45 9.08 11.82 -18.53
N ALA A 46 8.09 12.12 -19.36
CA ALA A 46 7.74 11.33 -20.54
C ALA A 46 8.72 11.59 -21.70
N LEU A 47 10.01 11.33 -21.46
CA LEU A 47 11.04 11.43 -22.48
C LEU A 47 10.87 10.26 -23.45
N ILE A 48 10.71 10.59 -24.73
CA ILE A 48 10.61 9.58 -25.78
C ILE A 48 12.01 9.04 -26.05
N ASN A 49 12.18 7.73 -25.99
CA ASN A 49 13.37 7.04 -26.49
C ASN A 49 12.98 6.18 -27.68
N LEU A 50 13.24 6.65 -28.89
CA LEU A 50 12.91 5.94 -30.13
C LEU A 50 13.87 4.79 -30.45
N GLU A 51 15.03 4.74 -29.78
CA GLU A 51 16.02 3.67 -29.95
C GLU A 51 15.73 2.45 -29.08
N ASP A 52 14.90 2.62 -28.04
CA ASP A 52 14.51 1.59 -27.11
C ASP A 52 13.20 0.92 -27.56
N SER A 53 13.31 0.03 -28.53
CA SER A 53 12.17 -0.72 -29.08
C SER A 53 11.86 -1.99 -28.27
N GLN A 54 11.78 -1.88 -26.94
CA GLN A 54 11.36 -3.03 -26.13
C GLN A 54 9.87 -3.31 -26.38
N PRO A 55 9.50 -4.58 -26.61
CA PRO A 55 8.09 -4.94 -26.68
C PRO A 55 7.42 -4.62 -25.35
N ASP A 56 6.22 -4.02 -25.39
CA ASP A 56 5.44 -3.68 -24.20
C ASP A 56 5.18 -4.95 -23.37
N PRO A 57 5.81 -5.10 -22.18
CA PRO A 57 5.62 -6.28 -21.37
C PRO A 57 4.32 -6.22 -20.56
N LEU A 58 3.70 -5.05 -20.44
CA LEU A 58 2.54 -4.83 -19.58
C LEU A 58 1.27 -5.38 -20.23
N SER A 59 1.03 -5.11 -21.51
CA SER A 59 -0.14 -5.61 -22.24
C SER A 59 -0.31 -7.15 -22.14
N PRO A 60 0.69 -7.99 -22.45
CA PRO A 60 0.56 -9.44 -22.32
C PRO A 60 0.40 -9.89 -20.87
N LEU A 61 1.08 -9.25 -19.91
CA LEU A 61 0.95 -9.53 -18.49
C LEU A 61 -0.49 -9.28 -18.00
N LEU A 62 -1.05 -8.10 -18.30
CA LEU A 62 -2.42 -7.73 -17.93
C LEU A 62 -3.44 -8.66 -18.60
N LYS A 63 -3.26 -8.97 -19.88
CA LYS A 63 -4.14 -9.90 -20.59
C LYS A 63 -4.15 -11.27 -19.93
N SER A 64 -2.97 -11.79 -19.57
CA SER A 64 -2.84 -13.06 -18.84
C SER A 64 -3.55 -13.00 -17.49
N LEU A 65 -3.30 -11.94 -16.70
CA LEU A 65 -3.92 -11.77 -15.39
C LEU A 65 -5.46 -11.75 -15.48
N TYR A 66 -6.02 -10.96 -16.38
CA TYR A 66 -7.48 -10.86 -16.53
C TYR A 66 -8.10 -12.18 -16.99
N THR A 67 -7.45 -12.89 -17.91
CA THR A 67 -7.95 -14.19 -18.40
C THR A 67 -8.02 -15.21 -17.26
N HIS A 68 -6.94 -15.35 -16.48
CA HIS A 68 -6.93 -16.29 -15.36
C HIS A 68 -7.87 -15.90 -14.22
N LEU A 69 -8.09 -14.60 -13.98
CA LEU A 69 -9.09 -14.15 -13.00
C LEU A 69 -10.52 -14.47 -13.45
N ASP A 70 -10.82 -14.39 -14.75
CA ASP A 70 -12.13 -14.72 -15.32
C ASP A 70 -12.41 -16.24 -15.28
N GLU A 71 -11.36 -17.06 -15.30
CA GLU A 71 -11.43 -18.51 -15.18
C GLU A 71 -11.60 -19.01 -13.74
N LEU A 72 -11.49 -18.14 -12.73
CA LEU A 72 -11.70 -18.54 -11.33
C LEU A 72 -13.16 -18.96 -11.10
N PRO A 73 -13.40 -20.06 -10.38
CA PRO A 73 -14.76 -20.45 -10.04
C PRO A 73 -15.40 -19.46 -9.07
N ASP A 74 -16.70 -19.27 -9.20
CA ASP A 74 -17.51 -18.57 -8.21
C ASP A 74 -17.39 -19.29 -6.85
N GLN A 75 -16.89 -18.60 -5.85
CA GLN A 75 -16.78 -19.12 -4.49
C GLN A 75 -16.87 -18.00 -3.44
N ASP A 76 -17.32 -18.39 -2.25
CA ASP A 76 -17.32 -17.51 -1.09
C ASP A 76 -15.95 -17.50 -0.42
N PHE A 77 -15.54 -16.31 0.03
CA PHE A 77 -14.30 -16.12 0.76
C PHE A 77 -14.58 -15.68 2.20
N PHE A 78 -13.77 -16.19 3.13
CA PHE A 78 -13.89 -15.92 4.56
C PHE A 78 -12.63 -15.24 5.06
N LEU A 79 -12.78 -14.41 6.10
CA LEU A 79 -11.63 -13.85 6.80
C LEU A 79 -11.13 -14.85 7.83
N SER A 80 -9.82 -15.09 7.87
CA SER A 80 -9.17 -15.71 9.02
C SER A 80 -9.37 -14.86 10.29
N ASP A 81 -9.19 -15.43 11.47
CA ASP A 81 -9.34 -14.67 12.72
C ASP A 81 -8.32 -13.52 12.82
N GLY A 82 -7.10 -13.73 12.32
CA GLY A 82 -6.10 -12.68 12.18
C GLY A 82 -6.53 -11.55 11.23
N ALA A 83 -7.22 -11.88 10.13
CA ALA A 83 -7.78 -10.88 9.23
C ALA A 83 -8.94 -10.11 9.86
N LYS A 84 -9.87 -10.80 10.55
CA LYS A 84 -10.98 -10.17 11.29
C LYS A 84 -10.46 -9.17 12.32
N GLN A 85 -9.49 -9.57 13.14
CA GLN A 85 -8.93 -8.70 14.18
C GLN A 85 -8.31 -7.42 13.60
N ARG A 86 -7.54 -7.55 12.51
CA ARG A 86 -6.92 -6.41 11.82
C ARG A 86 -7.95 -5.49 11.19
N PHE A 87 -8.91 -6.06 10.46
CA PHE A 87 -9.98 -5.30 9.83
C PHE A 87 -10.81 -4.55 10.86
N GLN A 88 -11.23 -5.21 11.94
CA GLN A 88 -12.00 -4.59 13.03
C GLN A 88 -11.23 -3.44 13.69
N THR A 89 -9.96 -3.67 14.03
CA THR A 89 -9.12 -2.63 14.66
C THR A 89 -8.98 -1.41 13.75
N TRP A 90 -8.72 -1.64 12.47
CA TRP A 90 -8.62 -0.56 11.48
C TRP A 90 -9.96 0.14 11.26
N GLN A 91 -11.06 -0.60 11.19
CA GLN A 91 -12.42 -0.07 11.01
C GLN A 91 -12.80 0.87 12.17
N HIS A 92 -12.55 0.48 13.42
CA HIS A 92 -12.76 1.35 14.57
C HIS A 92 -11.96 2.66 14.42
N SER A 93 -10.70 2.58 13.98
CA SER A 93 -9.88 3.76 13.72
C SER A 93 -10.47 4.66 12.62
N LEU A 94 -11.04 4.08 11.56
CA LEU A 94 -11.73 4.84 10.51
C LEU A 94 -13.00 5.52 11.04
N VAL A 95 -13.79 4.85 11.87
CA VAL A 95 -14.99 5.44 12.49
C VAL A 95 -14.61 6.64 13.34
N HIS A 96 -13.59 6.52 14.20
CA HIS A 96 -13.10 7.64 15.01
C HIS A 96 -12.57 8.79 14.13
N ARG A 97 -11.83 8.49 13.05
CA ARG A 97 -11.40 9.50 12.07
C ARG A 97 -12.58 10.20 11.42
N THR A 98 -13.63 9.46 11.06
CA THR A 98 -14.86 10.01 10.45
C THR A 98 -15.59 10.97 11.39
N GLN A 99 -15.65 10.63 12.68
CA GLN A 99 -16.26 11.49 13.70
C GLN A 99 -15.47 12.79 13.91
N ALA A 100 -14.14 12.71 13.90
CA ALA A 100 -13.24 13.84 14.06
C ALA A 100 -13.03 14.67 12.77
N GLU A 101 -13.45 14.17 11.61
CA GLU A 101 -13.22 14.79 10.31
C GLU A 101 -14.12 16.01 10.11
N ILE A 102 -13.48 17.12 9.73
CA ILE A 102 -14.15 18.39 9.46
C ILE A 102 -14.49 18.49 7.98
N HIS A 103 -13.64 17.94 7.10
CA HIS A 103 -13.83 18.05 5.66
C HIS A 103 -14.97 17.13 5.18
N PRO A 104 -16.08 17.66 4.63
CA PRO A 104 -17.25 16.86 4.25
C PRO A 104 -16.93 15.71 3.28
N ALA A 105 -16.12 15.99 2.25
CA ALA A 105 -15.72 14.96 1.29
C ALA A 105 -14.92 13.80 1.91
N LEU A 106 -13.99 14.07 2.83
CA LEU A 106 -13.24 13.01 3.54
C LEU A 106 -14.16 12.23 4.48
N LYS A 107 -15.05 12.93 5.18
CA LYS A 107 -16.04 12.32 6.07
C LYS A 107 -16.96 11.36 5.30
N ALA A 108 -17.35 11.71 4.08
CA ALA A 108 -18.14 10.85 3.20
C ALA A 108 -17.32 9.69 2.59
N ALA A 109 -15.99 9.85 2.49
CA ALA A 109 -15.09 8.85 1.91
C ALA A 109 -14.75 7.71 2.85
N TYR A 110 -14.51 7.96 4.13
CA TYR A 110 -14.07 6.90 5.06
C TYR A 110 -14.99 5.68 5.12
N PRO A 111 -16.33 5.80 5.18
CA PRO A 111 -17.21 4.63 5.13
C PRO A 111 -17.12 3.83 3.82
N LYS A 112 -16.77 4.50 2.70
CA LYS A 112 -16.58 3.83 1.41
C LYS A 112 -15.21 3.16 1.34
N LEU A 113 -14.18 3.82 1.88
CA LEU A 113 -12.84 3.26 2.03
C LEU A 113 -12.87 1.98 2.88
N GLU A 114 -13.70 1.90 3.91
CA GLU A 114 -13.94 0.66 4.66
C GLU A 114 -14.35 -0.50 3.71
N SER A 115 -15.37 -0.26 2.88
CA SER A 115 -15.84 -1.24 1.89
C SER A 115 -14.77 -1.56 0.84
N TYR A 116 -13.98 -0.56 0.41
CA TYR A 116 -12.88 -0.78 -0.51
C TYR A 116 -11.76 -1.61 0.12
N GLY A 117 -11.45 -1.43 1.40
CA GLY A 117 -10.44 -2.22 2.10
C GLY A 117 -10.73 -3.71 2.06
N ALA A 118 -11.99 -4.10 2.32
CA ALA A 118 -12.40 -5.50 2.20
C ALA A 118 -12.31 -6.03 0.75
N ARG A 119 -12.73 -5.22 -0.23
CA ARG A 119 -12.65 -5.60 -1.66
C ARG A 119 -11.21 -5.70 -2.16
N LEU A 120 -10.33 -4.81 -1.70
CA LEU A 120 -8.91 -4.83 -2.03
C LEU A 120 -8.23 -6.05 -1.39
N ALA A 121 -8.63 -6.47 -0.19
CA ALA A 121 -8.14 -7.70 0.41
C ALA A 121 -8.50 -8.92 -0.45
N LEU A 122 -9.75 -9.02 -0.91
CA LEU A 122 -10.17 -10.08 -1.84
C LEU A 122 -9.42 -10.01 -3.17
N LEU A 123 -9.29 -8.81 -3.76
CA LEU A 123 -8.60 -8.62 -5.02
C LEU A 123 -7.13 -9.06 -4.92
N LEU A 124 -6.41 -8.62 -3.88
CA LEU A 124 -5.02 -9.00 -3.66
C LEU A 124 -4.88 -10.51 -3.45
N HIS A 125 -5.79 -11.11 -2.68
CA HIS A 125 -5.82 -12.55 -2.45
C HIS A 125 -5.93 -13.35 -3.75
N CYS A 126 -6.87 -12.98 -4.63
CA CYS A 126 -7.05 -13.64 -5.91
C CYS A 126 -5.88 -13.38 -6.88
N VAL A 127 -5.41 -12.13 -6.95
CA VAL A 127 -4.31 -11.74 -7.86
C VAL A 127 -3.03 -12.48 -7.51
N TRP A 128 -2.64 -12.58 -6.23
CA TRP A 128 -1.44 -13.32 -5.87
C TRP A 128 -1.55 -14.81 -6.16
N ALA A 129 -2.70 -15.42 -5.88
CA ALA A 129 -2.91 -16.83 -6.21
C ALA A 129 -2.75 -17.09 -7.71
N VAL A 130 -3.37 -16.26 -8.56
CA VAL A 130 -3.28 -16.36 -10.02
C VAL A 130 -1.85 -16.15 -10.51
N VAL A 131 -1.15 -15.14 -10.00
CA VAL A 131 0.26 -14.88 -10.37
C VAL A 131 1.17 -16.05 -9.97
N GLU A 132 0.88 -16.70 -8.85
CA GLU A 132 1.57 -17.93 -8.43
C GLU A 132 1.09 -19.20 -9.14
N THR A 133 0.19 -19.08 -10.12
CA THR A 133 -0.43 -20.21 -10.85
C THR A 133 -1.16 -21.21 -9.94
N LYS A 134 -1.73 -20.70 -8.84
CA LYS A 134 -2.50 -21.47 -7.85
C LYS A 134 -3.96 -21.01 -7.81
N LYS A 135 -4.81 -21.85 -7.24
CA LYS A 135 -6.17 -21.44 -6.86
C LYS A 135 -6.14 -20.67 -5.54
N PRO A 136 -6.94 -19.60 -5.39
CA PRO A 136 -6.99 -18.85 -4.15
C PRO A 136 -7.65 -19.69 -3.05
N ASP A 137 -7.04 -19.70 -1.87
CA ASP A 137 -7.60 -20.33 -0.66
C ASP A 137 -8.96 -19.68 -0.32
N PRO A 138 -9.98 -20.42 0.14
CA PRO A 138 -11.22 -19.80 0.59
C PRO A 138 -11.05 -18.84 1.78
N VAL A 139 -9.91 -18.86 2.47
CA VAL A 139 -9.63 -18.04 3.65
C VAL A 139 -8.58 -16.97 3.34
N ILE A 140 -8.96 -15.70 3.54
CA ILE A 140 -8.06 -14.54 3.45
C ILE A 140 -7.24 -14.42 4.73
N SER A 141 -5.92 -14.42 4.57
CA SER A 141 -4.97 -14.31 5.69
C SER A 141 -4.95 -12.92 6.31
N GLY A 142 -4.50 -12.84 7.56
CA GLY A 142 -4.27 -11.55 8.23
C GLY A 142 -3.23 -10.67 7.53
N GLU A 143 -2.26 -11.29 6.84
CA GLU A 143 -1.22 -10.59 6.10
C GLU A 143 -1.78 -9.91 4.84
N THR A 144 -2.63 -10.61 4.08
CA THR A 144 -3.33 -10.03 2.93
C THR A 144 -4.23 -8.87 3.36
N MET A 145 -4.94 -9.03 4.48
CA MET A 145 -5.76 -7.95 5.04
C MET A 145 -4.91 -6.74 5.45
N GLN A 146 -3.75 -6.96 6.06
CA GLN A 146 -2.83 -5.88 6.43
C GLN A 146 -2.38 -5.06 5.22
N ARG A 147 -1.98 -5.74 4.14
CA ARG A 147 -1.59 -5.08 2.88
C ARG A 147 -2.74 -4.32 2.24
N ALA A 148 -3.96 -4.86 2.29
CA ALA A 148 -5.14 -4.17 1.80
C ALA A 148 -5.45 -2.90 2.61
N ILE A 149 -5.29 -2.94 3.93
CA ILE A 149 -5.42 -1.78 4.82
C ILE A 149 -4.39 -0.71 4.46
N GLU A 150 -3.14 -1.09 4.25
CA GLU A 150 -2.06 -0.17 3.84
C GLU A 150 -2.37 0.49 2.51
N LEU A 151 -2.76 -0.29 1.51
CA LEU A 151 -3.16 0.22 0.20
C LEU A 151 -4.37 1.18 0.29
N THR A 152 -5.35 0.84 1.13
CA THR A 152 -6.53 1.69 1.33
C THR A 152 -6.18 3.00 2.03
N ASN A 153 -5.31 2.95 3.04
CA ASN A 153 -4.81 4.15 3.73
C ASN A 153 -3.99 5.03 2.77
N TRP A 154 -3.24 4.42 1.85
CA TRP A 154 -2.53 5.15 0.81
C TRP A 154 -3.51 5.92 -0.08
N PHE A 155 -4.58 5.29 -0.58
CA PHE A 155 -5.63 5.96 -1.35
C PHE A 155 -6.32 7.09 -0.57
N ALA A 156 -6.55 6.90 0.73
CA ALA A 156 -7.07 7.96 1.60
C ALA A 156 -6.12 9.17 1.65
N GLY A 157 -4.81 8.93 1.71
CA GLY A 157 -3.77 9.97 1.60
C GLY A 157 -3.79 10.69 0.25
N GLN A 158 -3.95 9.96 -0.85
CA GLN A 158 -4.06 10.54 -2.19
C GLN A 158 -5.29 11.45 -2.31
N MET A 159 -6.44 11.04 -1.77
CA MET A 159 -7.64 11.89 -1.74
C MET A 159 -7.40 13.19 -0.95
N ARG A 160 -6.70 13.12 0.18
CA ARG A 160 -6.32 14.32 0.95
C ARG A 160 -5.43 15.26 0.14
N LEU A 161 -4.44 14.73 -0.59
CA LEU A 161 -3.58 15.55 -1.47
C LEU A 161 -4.39 16.29 -2.51
N VAL A 162 -5.30 15.57 -3.16
CA VAL A 162 -6.18 16.11 -4.18
C VAL A 162 -7.06 17.22 -3.62
N LEU A 163 -7.72 17.00 -2.48
CA LEU A 163 -8.58 18.00 -1.84
C LEU A 163 -7.77 19.25 -1.42
N ALA A 164 -6.58 19.06 -0.84
CA ALA A 164 -5.69 20.16 -0.47
C ALA A 164 -5.22 20.95 -1.70
N HIS A 165 -4.99 20.29 -2.83
CA HIS A 165 -4.62 20.94 -4.09
C HIS A 165 -5.77 21.78 -4.68
N ASN A 166 -7.00 21.33 -4.49
CA ASN A 166 -8.19 21.95 -5.07
C ASN A 166 -8.87 22.98 -4.17
N SER A 167 -8.49 23.06 -2.89
CA SER A 167 -9.10 23.98 -1.94
C SER A 167 -9.05 25.45 -2.41
N PRO A 168 -10.21 26.14 -2.43
CA PRO A 168 -10.29 27.56 -2.81
C PRO A 168 -9.57 28.47 -1.79
N LEU A 169 -9.32 27.98 -0.57
CA LEU A 169 -8.49 28.62 0.45
C LEU A 169 -7.00 28.44 0.13
N LYS A 170 -6.54 29.04 -0.97
CA LYS A 170 -5.12 29.16 -1.36
C LYS A 170 -4.22 29.85 -0.31
N GLN A 171 -4.78 30.36 0.79
CA GLN A 171 -3.98 30.94 1.86
C GLN A 171 -3.42 29.89 2.82
N THR A 172 -4.23 29.05 3.47
CA THR A 172 -3.72 28.15 4.53
C THR A 172 -3.23 26.79 4.02
N GLU A 173 -3.88 26.20 3.00
CA GLU A 173 -3.43 24.94 2.37
C GLU A 173 -2.38 25.18 1.27
N GLY A 174 -2.43 26.32 0.60
CA GLY A 174 -1.34 26.77 -0.29
C GLY A 174 -0.02 26.93 0.46
N GLU A 175 -0.06 27.32 1.74
CA GLU A 175 1.11 27.36 2.61
C GLU A 175 1.64 25.97 2.97
N LEU A 176 0.76 25.01 3.30
CA LEU A 176 1.16 23.61 3.56
C LEU A 176 1.77 22.97 2.31
N LEU A 177 1.19 23.20 1.13
CA LEU A 177 1.74 22.75 -0.15
C LEU A 177 3.08 23.41 -0.46
N LYS A 178 3.29 24.68 -0.09
CA LYS A 178 4.60 25.34 -0.23
C LYS A 178 5.64 24.73 0.69
N ILE A 179 5.26 24.37 1.93
CA ILE A 179 6.13 23.63 2.85
C ILE A 179 6.48 22.27 2.27
N LEU A 180 5.49 21.53 1.75
CA LEU A 180 5.69 20.21 1.13
C LEU A 180 6.59 20.30 -0.10
N ASN A 181 6.41 21.29 -0.97
CA ASN A 181 7.27 21.54 -2.14
C ASN A 181 8.70 21.89 -1.73
N LEU A 182 8.87 22.72 -0.70
CA LEU A 182 10.19 23.04 -0.16
C LEU A 182 10.86 21.79 0.43
N LEU A 183 10.08 20.97 1.12
CA LEU A 183 10.53 19.73 1.72
C LEU A 183 10.94 18.70 0.66
N ASN A 184 10.17 18.54 -0.42
CA ASN A 184 10.54 17.70 -1.57
C ASN A 184 11.83 18.15 -2.27
N ARG A 185 12.15 19.46 -2.24
CA ARG A 185 13.39 19.99 -2.82
C ARG A 185 14.61 19.83 -1.92
N ARG A 186 14.43 19.73 -0.59
CA ARG A 186 15.54 19.77 0.38
C ARG A 186 15.65 18.55 1.28
N GLY A 187 14.70 17.63 1.22
CA GLY A 187 14.61 16.42 2.05
C GLY A 187 14.22 16.68 3.51
N SER A 188 14.79 17.72 4.14
CA SER A 188 14.43 18.11 5.51
C SER A 188 14.49 19.63 5.72
N VAL A 189 13.56 20.15 6.53
CA VAL A 189 13.47 21.57 6.86
C VAL A 189 13.02 21.83 8.29
N THR A 190 13.48 22.94 8.85
CA THR A 190 13.06 23.50 10.15
C THR A 190 12.04 24.62 9.95
N ALA A 191 11.31 24.99 11.01
CA ALA A 191 10.37 26.12 10.99
C ALA A 191 11.03 27.44 10.54
N ARG A 192 12.30 27.66 10.91
CA ARG A 192 13.06 28.86 10.53
C ARG A 192 13.40 28.85 9.04
N GLU A 193 13.77 27.70 8.50
CA GLU A 193 14.02 27.54 7.07
C GLU A 193 12.74 27.72 6.27
N ILE A 194 11.63 27.12 6.70
CA ILE A 194 10.32 27.32 6.07
C ILE A 194 10.01 28.82 5.98
N ARG A 195 10.16 29.56 7.08
CA ARG A 195 9.92 31.02 7.10
C ARG A 195 10.83 31.78 6.14
N ASN A 196 12.09 31.37 6.03
CA ASN A 196 13.08 32.08 5.22
C ASN A 196 12.96 31.79 3.73
N TYR A 197 12.64 30.54 3.36
CA TYR A 197 12.60 30.08 1.97
C TYR A 197 11.21 30.17 1.34
N CYS A 198 10.14 30.18 2.14
CA CYS A 198 8.80 30.41 1.65
C CYS A 198 8.42 31.88 1.86
N TRP A 199 8.49 32.67 0.78
CA TRP A 199 8.20 34.11 0.82
C TRP A 199 6.84 34.44 1.45
N THR A 200 5.81 33.63 1.18
CA THR A 200 4.46 33.80 1.75
C THR A 200 4.40 33.57 3.26
N LEU A 201 5.27 32.72 3.80
CA LEU A 201 5.32 32.39 5.23
C LEU A 201 6.29 33.28 6.01
N ARG A 202 7.00 34.20 5.34
CA ARG A 202 8.07 35.00 5.95
C ARG A 202 7.58 35.90 7.08
N THR A 203 6.35 36.39 6.97
CA THR A 203 5.69 37.26 7.95
C THR A 203 4.99 36.49 9.06
N LYS A 204 4.89 35.15 8.97
CA LYS A 204 4.19 34.34 9.96
C LYS A 204 5.03 34.06 11.20
N PRO A 205 4.40 34.01 12.40
CA PRO A 205 5.08 33.66 13.63
C PRO A 205 5.52 32.19 13.61
N LEU A 206 6.73 31.91 14.14
CA LEU A 206 7.31 30.56 14.16
C LEU A 206 6.42 29.49 14.83
N PRO A 207 5.67 29.79 15.92
CA PRO A 207 4.72 28.84 16.49
C PRO A 207 3.64 28.36 15.51
N GLU A 208 3.13 29.25 14.66
CA GLU A 208 2.12 28.90 13.65
C GLU A 208 2.73 27.98 12.60
N ILE A 209 3.94 28.28 12.13
CA ILE A 209 4.68 27.42 11.21
C ILE A 209 4.95 26.03 11.82
N ARG A 210 5.26 25.95 13.12
CA ARG A 210 5.42 24.66 13.82
C ARG A 210 4.11 23.87 13.86
N GLN A 211 2.97 24.52 14.12
CA GLN A 211 1.65 23.84 14.06
C GLN A 211 1.36 23.30 12.65
N MET A 212 1.77 24.02 11.61
CA MET A 212 1.65 23.56 10.22
C MET A 212 2.52 22.33 9.95
N MET A 213 3.74 22.27 10.50
CA MET A 213 4.60 21.08 10.41
C MET A 213 3.98 19.85 11.11
N VAL A 214 3.39 20.05 12.30
CA VAL A 214 2.67 18.98 13.02
C VAL A 214 1.48 18.45 12.21
N ARG A 215 0.71 19.35 11.58
CA ARG A 215 -0.39 18.96 10.69
C ARG A 215 0.09 18.13 9.49
N LEU A 216 1.24 18.48 8.89
CA LEU A 216 1.83 17.71 7.79
C LEU A 216 2.30 16.32 8.21
N ALA A 217 2.83 16.18 9.43
CA ALA A 217 3.22 14.87 9.93
C ALA A 217 2.02 14.00 10.32
N HIS A 218 1.00 14.58 10.95
CA HIS A 218 -0.25 13.87 11.28
C HIS A 218 -1.02 13.41 10.04
N SER A 219 -0.81 14.06 8.90
CA SER A 219 -1.41 13.66 7.62
C SER A 219 -0.61 12.60 6.86
N GLY A 220 0.54 12.18 7.38
CA GLY A 220 1.37 11.11 6.81
C GLY A 220 2.26 11.55 5.64
N PHE A 221 2.37 12.86 5.38
CA PHE A 221 3.22 13.37 4.28
C PHE A 221 4.67 13.59 4.67
N ALA A 222 4.97 13.57 5.97
CA ALA A 222 6.31 13.82 6.48
C ALA A 222 6.46 13.23 7.89
N THR A 223 7.69 13.08 8.35
CA THR A 223 8.04 12.69 9.71
C THR A 223 8.57 13.90 10.47
N LEU A 224 8.20 14.01 11.75
CA LEU A 224 8.78 14.99 12.66
C LEU A 224 9.90 14.35 13.47
N THR A 225 11.04 15.01 13.51
CA THR A 225 12.19 14.63 14.34
C THR A 225 12.62 15.79 15.24
N GLY A 226 13.01 15.48 16.48
CA GLY A 226 13.44 16.45 17.49
C GLY A 226 12.33 16.96 18.43
N GLU A 227 12.72 17.74 19.44
CA GLU A 227 11.84 18.20 20.52
C GLU A 227 11.79 19.74 20.63
N GLY A 228 10.62 20.25 21.03
CA GLY A 228 10.41 21.66 21.38
C GLY A 228 10.65 22.63 20.21
N GLU A 229 11.63 23.53 20.35
CA GLU A 229 11.92 24.54 19.34
C GLU A 229 12.75 24.02 18.15
N ARG A 230 13.34 22.83 18.30
CA ARG A 230 14.25 22.19 17.34
C ARG A 230 13.56 21.10 16.51
N ILE A 231 12.26 21.25 16.30
CA ILE A 231 11.49 20.34 15.46
C ILE A 231 11.94 20.49 13.99
N ARG A 232 12.23 19.36 13.35
CA ARG A 232 12.55 19.22 11.93
C ARG A 232 11.48 18.36 11.26
N LEU A 233 11.05 18.80 10.09
CA LEU A 233 10.15 18.05 9.21
C LEU A 233 11.02 17.41 8.12
N SER A 234 10.89 16.11 7.93
CA SER A 234 11.62 15.33 6.93
C SER A 234 10.63 14.54 6.08
N VAL A 235 10.93 14.39 4.79
CA VAL A 235 10.34 13.35 3.96
C VAL A 235 11.42 12.28 3.83
N GLU A 236 11.15 11.07 4.30
CA GLU A 236 11.90 9.93 3.79
C GLU A 236 11.64 9.91 2.29
N SER A 237 12.68 10.22 1.52
CA SER A 237 12.52 10.23 0.08
C SER A 237 11.96 8.87 -0.32
N VAL A 238 10.85 8.87 -1.07
CA VAL A 238 10.32 7.64 -1.68
C VAL A 238 11.39 6.98 -2.54
N ALA A 239 12.40 7.74 -3.00
CA ALA A 239 13.59 7.22 -3.68
C ALA A 239 14.48 6.29 -2.82
N ALA A 240 14.52 6.47 -1.49
CA ALA A 240 15.35 5.65 -0.59
C ALA A 240 14.68 4.31 -0.22
N VAL A 241 13.34 4.26 -0.21
CA VAL A 241 12.59 3.03 0.09
C VAL A 241 12.60 2.05 -1.10
N VAL A 242 12.85 2.54 -2.32
CA VAL A 242 12.86 1.70 -3.53
C VAL A 242 14.27 1.16 -3.87
N GLU A 243 15.36 1.82 -3.45
CA GLU A 243 16.72 1.36 -3.80
C GLU A 243 17.38 0.40 -2.79
N GLU A 244 17.00 0.39 -1.50
CA GLU A 244 17.63 -0.53 -0.53
C GLU A 244 17.14 -1.98 -0.55
N PRO A 245 15.89 -2.34 -0.93
CA PRO A 245 15.51 -3.76 -0.99
C PRO A 245 16.16 -4.49 -2.18
N LEU A 246 16.43 -3.78 -3.29
CA LEU A 246 16.97 -4.38 -4.52
C LEU A 246 18.49 -4.63 -4.47
N ARG A 247 19.24 -3.91 -3.62
CA ARG A 247 20.68 -4.20 -3.41
C ARG A 247 20.91 -5.37 -2.46
N ALA A 248 20.05 -5.57 -1.47
CA ALA A 248 20.16 -6.68 -0.52
C ALA A 248 19.88 -8.05 -1.17
N GLU A 249 18.95 -8.10 -2.13
CA GLU A 249 18.65 -9.35 -2.86
C GLU A 249 19.70 -9.69 -3.93
N MET A 250 20.30 -8.70 -4.59
CA MET A 250 21.36 -8.94 -5.59
C MET A 250 22.68 -9.47 -4.97
N LEU A 251 23.01 -9.09 -3.74
CA LEU A 251 24.19 -9.61 -3.02
C LEU A 251 23.96 -11.02 -2.45
N CYS A 252 22.70 -11.39 -2.17
CA CYS A 252 22.35 -12.72 -1.71
C CYS A 252 22.43 -13.75 -2.86
N GLN A 253 22.03 -13.36 -4.08
CA GLN A 253 22.05 -14.25 -5.24
C GLN A 253 23.46 -14.51 -5.84
N SER A 254 24.39 -13.56 -5.72
CA SER A 254 25.79 -13.77 -6.18
C SER A 254 26.59 -14.70 -5.26
N THR A 255 26.17 -14.89 -4.01
CA THR A 255 26.86 -15.76 -3.05
C THR A 255 26.42 -17.23 -3.22
N THR A 256 25.20 -17.48 -3.69
CA THR A 256 24.69 -18.84 -3.91
C THR A 256 25.18 -19.46 -5.23
N GLN A 257 25.48 -18.66 -6.26
CA GLN A 257 26.06 -19.18 -7.51
C GLN A 257 27.54 -19.59 -7.38
N ASN A 258 28.30 -19.01 -6.45
CA ASN A 258 29.71 -19.42 -6.22
C ASN A 258 29.85 -20.66 -5.32
N PHE A 259 28.81 -21.06 -4.59
CA PHE A 259 28.86 -22.29 -3.78
C PHE A 259 28.51 -23.55 -4.58
N VAL A 260 27.73 -23.42 -5.66
CA VAL A 260 27.37 -24.56 -6.52
C VAL A 260 28.42 -24.83 -7.60
N ALA A 261 29.18 -23.82 -8.03
CA ALA A 261 30.24 -23.98 -9.05
C ALA A 261 31.56 -24.60 -8.55
N THR A 262 31.69 -24.92 -7.26
CA THR A 262 32.92 -25.54 -6.70
C THR A 262 32.74 -27.03 -6.35
N VAL A 263 31.57 -27.63 -6.60
CA VAL A 263 31.30 -29.04 -6.22
C VAL A 263 31.33 -30.01 -7.41
N GLU A 264 31.37 -29.52 -8.65
CA GLU A 264 31.49 -30.36 -9.84
C GLU A 264 32.87 -30.22 -10.50
N GLY A 265 33.87 -30.85 -9.88
CA GLY A 265 35.18 -30.98 -10.50
C GLY A 265 36.28 -31.34 -9.51
N GLU A 266 36.39 -32.63 -9.18
CA GLU A 266 37.65 -33.38 -9.16
C GLU A 266 37.41 -34.76 -8.51
N GLY A 267 37.56 -35.80 -9.33
CA GLY A 267 37.63 -37.18 -8.85
C GLY A 267 39.00 -37.48 -8.23
N GLY A 268 39.01 -38.31 -7.18
CA GLY A 268 40.26 -38.80 -6.60
C GLY A 268 40.11 -39.58 -5.29
N VAL A 269 39.87 -40.88 -5.41
CA VAL A 269 40.29 -41.99 -4.51
C VAL A 269 40.87 -41.64 -3.13
N SER A 270 40.28 -42.17 -2.03
CA SER A 270 40.94 -43.09 -1.08
C SER A 270 40.03 -43.50 0.10
N LYS A 271 40.44 -44.56 0.81
CA LYS A 271 39.67 -45.51 1.62
C LYS A 271 39.47 -45.13 3.11
N ASN A 272 38.58 -45.90 3.76
CA ASN A 272 38.57 -46.43 5.14
C ASN A 272 37.65 -45.79 6.20
N GLY A 273 36.96 -46.67 6.97
CA GLY A 273 36.50 -46.43 8.36
C GLY A 273 34.98 -46.42 8.55
N ASN A 274 34.25 -47.54 8.59
CA ASN A 274 34.02 -48.50 9.70
C ASN A 274 32.98 -48.05 10.77
N TYR A 275 32.09 -49.00 11.15
CA TYR A 275 31.04 -49.04 12.20
C TYR A 275 29.70 -48.33 11.94
N SER A 276 28.52 -48.83 12.33
CA SER A 276 27.99 -50.17 12.62
C SER A 276 26.49 -49.99 12.88
N ALA A 277 25.71 -51.01 12.52
CA ALA A 277 24.26 -51.11 12.66
C ALA A 277 23.77 -51.04 14.11
N LEU A 278 22.59 -50.44 14.32
CA LEU A 278 21.58 -50.90 15.28
C LEU A 278 20.18 -50.50 14.79
N ASP A 279 19.39 -51.51 14.46
CA ASP A 279 17.95 -51.48 14.19
C ASP A 279 17.13 -51.64 15.50
N PRO A 280 15.80 -51.47 15.48
CA PRO A 280 14.98 -50.87 16.54
C PRO A 280 14.26 -51.91 17.43
N PRO A 281 13.45 -51.48 18.41
CA PRO A 281 12.38 -52.31 18.94
C PRO A 281 11.00 -51.79 18.52
N GLY A 282 10.17 -52.69 17.99
CA GLY A 282 8.73 -52.51 17.90
C GLY A 282 8.01 -52.95 19.19
N PHE A 283 6.73 -52.58 19.31
CA PHE A 283 5.70 -53.37 20.00
C PHE A 283 4.30 -52.96 19.52
N SER A 284 3.53 -53.95 19.07
CA SER A 284 2.08 -53.99 18.82
C SER A 284 1.29 -53.97 20.15
N THR A 285 0.01 -53.59 20.28
CA THR A 285 -1.21 -54.26 19.77
C THR A 285 -2.50 -53.49 20.11
N GLN A 286 -3.43 -53.48 19.14
CA GLN A 286 -4.88 -53.78 19.18
C GLN A 286 -5.94 -52.94 19.94
N GLY A 287 -7.07 -52.76 19.21
CA GLY A 287 -8.46 -52.65 19.69
C GLY A 287 -8.99 -51.22 19.73
N GLY A 288 -10.07 -50.79 19.10
CA GLY A 288 -11.22 -51.44 18.44
C GLY A 288 -12.43 -50.51 18.66
N GLY A 289 -13.22 -50.24 17.60
CA GLY A 289 -14.54 -49.60 17.74
C GLY A 289 -14.71 -48.23 17.08
N SER A 290 -15.24 -48.22 15.86
CA SER A 290 -16.16 -47.17 15.33
C SER A 290 -17.61 -47.67 15.51
N PRO A 291 -18.67 -46.91 15.18
CA PRO A 291 -18.87 -45.46 15.06
C PRO A 291 -20.09 -45.00 15.92
N LEU A 292 -20.46 -43.70 15.90
CA LEU A 292 -21.86 -43.21 15.79
C LEU A 292 -21.90 -41.66 15.85
N HIS A 293 -22.33 -41.06 14.74
CA HIS A 293 -22.94 -39.72 14.59
C HIS A 293 -24.43 -39.76 15.07
N PRO A 294 -25.29 -38.70 14.99
CA PRO A 294 -25.13 -37.23 14.90
C PRO A 294 -26.13 -36.43 15.82
N TYR A 295 -26.32 -35.11 15.54
CA TYR A 295 -27.38 -34.15 15.97
C TYR A 295 -27.14 -33.43 17.31
N SER A 296 -27.51 -32.15 17.57
CA SER A 296 -28.17 -31.05 16.84
C SER A 296 -28.11 -29.78 17.72
N ASN A 297 -28.23 -28.61 17.07
CA ASN A 297 -28.88 -27.35 17.52
C ASN A 297 -28.75 -26.87 18.99
N ILE A 298 -28.10 -25.71 19.18
CA ILE A 298 -28.68 -24.47 19.73
C ILE A 298 -28.09 -23.29 18.94
#